data_AF-A0A6J3AAP5-F1
#
_entry.id   AF-A0A6J3AAP5-F1
#
_cell.length_a   1.000
_cell.length_b   1.000
_cell.length_c   1.000
_cell.angle_alpha   90.00
_cell.angle_beta   90.00
_cell.angle_gamma   90.00
#
_symmetry.space_group_name_H-M   'P 1'
#
loop_
_entity.id
_entity.type
_entity.pdbx_description
1 polymer ?
#
loop_
_entity_poly.entity_id
_entity_poly.type
_entity_poly.pdbx_seq_one_letter_code
_entity_poly.pdbx_strand_id
1 'polypeptide(L)'
;MGSKAKKRVVLPTRPAPPTVEQILEDVRGAPAEDPVFTALAREDSPGPSGRAEDTEAQREQLYQQSRVYVAMNQRLRQAGTRLKQKCEELQRAGQKLEHDVCQVGQVALPGTVATSSG
;
A
#
# COMPACT_ATOMS: atom_id res chain seq x y z
N MET A 1 -19.79 -75.09 -25.01
CA MET A 1 -20.88 -74.20 -25.48
C MET A 1 -21.58 -73.63 -24.25
N GLY A 2 -21.19 -72.46 -23.72
CA GLY A 2 -21.64 -71.12 -24.15
C GLY A 2 -23.03 -70.85 -23.54
N SER A 3 -23.34 -69.86 -22.71
CA SER A 3 -22.78 -68.52 -22.50
C SER A 3 -23.25 -67.98 -21.13
N LYS A 4 -22.39 -67.33 -20.35
CA LYS A 4 -22.77 -66.62 -19.12
C LYS A 4 -23.49 -65.32 -19.51
N ALA A 5 -24.79 -65.22 -19.24
CA ALA A 5 -25.55 -63.99 -19.46
C ALA A 5 -25.10 -62.90 -18.45
N LYS A 6 -24.55 -61.78 -18.96
CA LYS A 6 -24.24 -60.60 -18.15
C LYS A 6 -25.56 -59.96 -17.69
N LYS A 7 -25.87 -60.02 -16.39
CA LYS A 7 -26.98 -59.24 -15.81
C LYS A 7 -26.68 -57.76 -16.04
N ARG A 8 -27.42 -57.14 -16.95
CA ARG A 8 -27.38 -55.70 -17.18
C ARG A 8 -27.86 -55.03 -15.88
N VAL A 9 -26.98 -54.25 -15.25
CA VAL A 9 -27.36 -53.38 -14.14
C VAL A 9 -28.29 -52.33 -14.73
N VAL A 10 -29.59 -52.48 -14.49
CA VAL A 10 -30.60 -51.50 -14.89
C VAL A 10 -30.58 -50.40 -13.85
N LEU A 11 -30.16 -49.20 -14.26
CA LEU A 11 -30.21 -48.03 -13.40
C LEU A 11 -31.68 -47.65 -13.13
N PRO A 12 -31.99 -47.15 -11.93
CA PRO A 12 -33.33 -46.64 -11.64
C PRO A 12 -33.71 -45.54 -12.63
N THR A 13 -34.99 -45.49 -12.99
CA THR A 13 -35.50 -44.45 -13.87
C THR A 13 -35.47 -43.10 -13.18
N ARG A 14 -35.14 -42.04 -13.93
CA ARG A 14 -35.19 -40.67 -13.44
C ARG A 14 -36.61 -40.34 -12.97
N PRO A 15 -36.79 -39.66 -11.83
CA PRO A 15 -38.10 -39.16 -11.43
C PRO A 15 -38.66 -38.18 -12.46
N ALA A 16 -39.98 -38.04 -12.48
CA ALA A 16 -40.64 -37.01 -13.26
C ALA A 16 -40.18 -35.62 -12.79
N PRO A 17 -40.09 -34.62 -13.69
CA PRO A 17 -39.86 -33.25 -13.29
C PRO A 17 -41.00 -32.75 -12.38
N PRO A 18 -40.73 -31.76 -11.52
CA PRO A 18 -41.75 -31.19 -10.64
C PRO A 18 -42.87 -30.52 -11.45
N THR A 19 -44.05 -30.45 -10.85
CA THR A 19 -45.18 -29.72 -11.44
C THR A 19 -45.07 -28.23 -11.18
N VAL A 20 -45.86 -27.42 -11.92
CA VAL A 20 -45.87 -25.96 -11.76
C VAL A 20 -46.33 -25.58 -10.36
N GLU A 21 -47.29 -26.31 -9.81
CA GLU A 21 -47.86 -26.07 -8.49
C GLU A 21 -46.81 -26.24 -7.38
N GLN A 22 -45.98 -27.27 -7.49
CA GLN A 22 -44.88 -27.54 -6.57
C GLN A 22 -43.82 -26.44 -6.62
N ILE A 23 -43.46 -25.99 -7.82
CA ILE A 23 -42.52 -24.87 -8.00
C ILE A 23 -43.08 -23.61 -7.35
N LEU A 24 -44.35 -23.31 -7.55
CA LEU A 24 -44.98 -22.12 -6.97
C LEU A 24 -45.13 -22.22 -5.45
N GLU A 25 -45.30 -23.41 -4.91
CA GLU A 25 -45.29 -23.65 -3.46
C GLU A 25 -43.91 -23.35 -2.86
N ASP A 26 -42.84 -23.88 -3.46
CA ASP A 26 -41.47 -23.59 -3.04
C ASP A 26 -41.14 -22.09 -3.10
N VAL A 27 -41.57 -21.40 -4.17
CA VAL A 27 -41.39 -19.95 -4.31
C VAL A 27 -42.15 -19.18 -3.23
N ARG A 28 -43.37 -19.58 -2.87
CA ARG A 28 -44.13 -18.92 -1.79
C ARG A 28 -43.59 -19.24 -0.40
N GLY A 29 -42.98 -20.40 -0.22
CA GLY A 29 -42.38 -20.83 1.04
C GLY A 29 -40.96 -20.28 1.28
N ALA A 30 -40.33 -19.72 0.25
CA ALA A 30 -39.00 -19.16 0.36
C ALA A 30 -38.97 -17.92 1.29
N PRO A 31 -37.93 -17.78 2.14
CA PRO A 31 -37.78 -16.60 2.98
C PRO A 31 -37.51 -15.35 2.15
N ALA A 32 -37.89 -14.18 2.66
CA ALA A 32 -37.68 -12.91 1.97
C ALA A 32 -36.18 -12.59 1.77
N GLU A 33 -35.31 -13.15 2.63
CA GLU A 33 -33.86 -12.99 2.59
C GLU A 33 -33.14 -14.05 1.74
N ASP A 34 -33.87 -14.90 1.03
CA ASP A 34 -33.28 -15.94 0.18
C ASP A 34 -32.34 -15.31 -0.87
N PRO A 35 -31.07 -15.75 -0.96
CA PRO A 35 -30.11 -15.26 -1.95
C PRO A 35 -30.61 -15.32 -3.40
N VAL A 36 -31.42 -16.31 -3.76
CA VAL A 36 -31.97 -16.49 -5.12
C VAL A 36 -32.86 -15.31 -5.50
N PHE A 37 -33.61 -14.76 -4.55
CA PHE A 37 -34.53 -13.64 -4.77
C PHE A 37 -33.92 -12.28 -4.41
N THR A 38 -32.98 -12.22 -3.46
CA THR A 38 -32.34 -10.98 -3.01
C THR A 38 -31.13 -10.56 -3.85
N ALA A 39 -30.44 -11.49 -4.52
CA ALA A 39 -29.30 -11.16 -5.37
C ALA A 39 -29.65 -10.20 -6.51
N LEU A 40 -30.87 -10.30 -7.04
CA LEU A 40 -31.37 -9.43 -8.11
C LEU A 40 -31.96 -8.12 -7.57
N ALA A 41 -32.58 -8.15 -6.39
CA ALA A 41 -33.10 -6.94 -5.73
C ALA A 41 -32.00 -5.92 -5.36
N ARG A 42 -30.75 -6.37 -5.23
CA ARG A 42 -29.59 -5.50 -5.02
C ARG A 42 -29.26 -4.62 -6.23
N GLU A 43 -29.61 -5.07 -7.44
CA GLU A 43 -29.36 -4.34 -8.70
C GLU A 43 -30.54 -3.42 -9.07
N ASP A 44 -31.78 -3.79 -8.70
CA ASP A 44 -33.00 -3.01 -8.99
C ASP A 44 -33.39 -2.02 -7.89
N SER A 45 -32.77 -2.09 -6.71
CA SER A 45 -32.78 -0.95 -5.79
C SER A 45 -32.02 0.18 -6.46
N PRO A 46 -32.50 1.44 -6.46
CA PRO A 46 -31.61 2.57 -6.65
C PRO A 46 -30.64 2.53 -5.47
N GLY A 47 -29.56 1.75 -5.60
CA GLY A 47 -28.41 1.79 -4.73
C GLY A 47 -28.03 3.26 -4.59
N PRO A 48 -27.61 3.72 -3.40
CA PRO A 48 -27.56 5.13 -3.08
C PRO A 48 -26.76 5.86 -4.15
N SER A 49 -27.47 6.53 -5.07
CA SER A 49 -26.89 7.13 -6.27
C SER A 49 -25.91 8.24 -5.93
N GLY A 50 -25.88 8.71 -4.67
CA GLY A 50 -24.86 9.62 -4.13
C GLY A 50 -23.59 8.93 -3.61
N ARG A 51 -23.57 7.61 -3.38
CA ARG A 51 -22.42 6.91 -2.80
C ARG A 51 -21.31 6.64 -3.81
N ALA A 52 -21.62 6.56 -5.10
CA ALA A 52 -20.61 6.37 -6.15
C ALA A 52 -19.77 7.63 -6.35
N GLU A 53 -20.39 8.80 -6.45
CA GLU A 53 -19.70 10.10 -6.54
C GLU A 53 -18.91 10.41 -5.27
N ASP A 54 -19.46 10.12 -4.08
CA ASP A 54 -18.74 10.23 -2.81
C ASP A 54 -17.47 9.36 -2.79
N THR A 55 -17.53 8.15 -3.38
CA THR A 55 -16.34 7.28 -3.45
C THR A 55 -15.31 7.75 -4.48
N GLU A 56 -15.72 8.38 -5.57
CA GLU A 56 -14.80 8.94 -6.57
C GLU A 56 -14.12 10.21 -6.06
N ALA A 57 -14.90 11.12 -5.47
CA ALA A 57 -14.36 12.32 -4.81
C ALA A 57 -13.39 11.95 -3.69
N GLN A 58 -13.70 10.93 -2.88
CA GLN A 58 -12.80 10.42 -1.85
C GLN A 58 -11.50 9.84 -2.43
N ARG A 59 -11.57 9.11 -3.54
CA ARG A 59 -10.38 8.56 -4.23
C ARG A 59 -9.51 9.68 -4.80
N GLU A 60 -10.12 10.68 -5.42
CA GLU A 60 -9.42 11.85 -5.95
C GLU A 60 -8.74 12.63 -4.81
N GLN A 61 -9.42 12.83 -3.68
CA GLN A 61 -8.83 13.46 -2.50
C GLN A 61 -7.60 12.70 -1.99
N LEU A 62 -7.67 11.37 -1.88
CA LEU A 62 -6.54 10.53 -1.47
C LEU A 62 -5.39 10.60 -2.47
N TYR A 63 -5.69 10.63 -3.77
CA TYR A 63 -4.68 10.79 -4.81
C TYR A 63 -3.96 12.13 -4.68
N GLN A 64 -4.69 13.23 -4.50
CA GLN A 64 -4.10 14.55 -4.30
C GLN A 64 -3.26 14.61 -3.02
N GLN A 65 -3.73 14.01 -1.92
CA GLN A 65 -2.97 13.92 -0.68
C GLN A 65 -1.65 13.15 -0.87
N SER A 66 -1.70 12.02 -1.58
CA SER A 66 -0.52 11.23 -1.92
C SER A 66 0.48 12.04 -2.73
N ARG A 67 0.02 12.79 -3.74
CA ARG A 67 0.88 13.66 -4.56
C ARG A 67 1.57 14.74 -3.73
N VAL A 68 0.83 15.42 -2.85
CA VAL A 68 1.39 16.44 -1.97
C VAL A 68 2.44 15.82 -1.02
N TYR A 69 2.13 14.66 -0.44
CA TYR A 69 3.06 13.94 0.42
C TYR A 69 4.36 13.56 -0.30
N VAL A 70 4.26 13.02 -1.53
CA VAL A 70 5.44 12.64 -2.32
C VAL A 70 6.28 13.88 -2.66
N ALA A 71 5.66 14.98 -3.09
CA ALA A 71 6.36 16.22 -3.40
C ALA A 71 7.08 16.79 -2.16
N MET A 72 6.41 16.77 -1.00
CA MET A 72 6.99 17.19 0.28
C MET A 72 8.22 16.34 0.64
N ASN A 73 8.11 15.02 0.54
CA ASN A 73 9.22 14.10 0.83
C ASN A 73 10.40 14.31 -0.10
N GLN A 74 10.17 14.57 -1.39
CA GLN A 74 11.25 14.89 -2.32
C GLN A 74 11.99 16.18 -1.90
N ARG A 75 11.27 17.22 -1.49
CA ARG A 75 11.87 18.46 -0.97
C ARG A 75 12.67 18.22 0.30
N LEU A 76 12.15 17.43 1.24
CA LEU A 76 12.86 17.06 2.47
C LEU A 76 14.17 16.32 2.17
N ARG A 77 14.15 15.36 1.24
CA ARG A 77 15.34 14.63 0.83
C ARG A 77 16.39 15.56 0.23
N GLN A 78 15.98 16.47 -0.67
CA GLN A 78 16.89 17.46 -1.25
C GLN A 78 17.48 18.39 -0.19
N ALA A 79 16.66 18.88 0.75
CA ALA A 79 17.11 19.72 1.85
C ALA A 79 18.12 18.97 2.74
N GLY A 80 17.85 17.71 3.07
CA GLY A 80 18.76 16.85 3.82
C GLY A 80 20.10 16.65 3.12
N THR A 81 20.11 16.40 1.80
CA THR A 81 21.35 16.29 1.02
C THR A 81 22.14 17.59 1.03
N ARG A 82 21.48 18.74 0.84
CA ARG A 82 22.13 20.06 0.88
C ARG A 82 22.71 20.37 2.26
N LEU A 83 21.97 20.05 3.33
CA LEU A 83 22.45 20.24 4.69
C LEU A 83 23.70 19.41 4.96
N LYS A 84 23.69 18.12 4.56
CA LYS A 84 24.85 17.25 4.71
C LYS A 84 26.08 17.82 4.00
N GLN A 85 25.90 18.26 2.75
CA GLN A 85 26.99 18.90 1.99
C GLN A 85 27.55 20.14 2.72
N LYS A 86 26.68 20.99 3.26
CA LYS A 86 27.10 22.19 4.01
C LYS A 86 27.85 21.84 5.29
N CYS A 87 27.42 20.82 6.02
CA CYS A 87 28.15 20.34 7.19
C CYS A 87 29.55 19.84 6.82
N GLU A 88 29.70 19.08 5.74
CA GLU A 88 31.00 18.60 5.26
C GLU A 88 31.92 19.75 4.80
N GLU A 89 31.36 20.77 4.14
CA GLU A 89 32.08 22.00 3.77
C GLU A 89 32.60 22.74 5.00
N LEU A 90 31.74 22.93 6.01
CA LEU A 90 32.10 23.59 7.27
C LEU A 90 33.14 22.80 8.05
N GLN A 91 33.02 21.47 8.09
CA GLN A 91 33.99 20.61 8.76
C GLN A 91 35.38 20.72 8.12
N ARG A 92 35.45 20.70 6.79
CA ARG A 92 36.72 20.91 6.06
C ARG A 92 37.30 22.29 6.30
N ALA A 93 36.46 23.33 6.28
CA ALA A 93 36.90 24.70 6.58
C ALA A 93 37.43 24.83 8.01
N GLY A 94 36.77 24.18 8.98
CA GLY A 94 37.21 24.15 10.38
C GLY A 94 38.55 23.45 10.56
N GLN A 95 38.75 22.29 9.94
CA GLN A 95 40.04 21.58 9.97
C GLN A 95 41.17 22.41 9.37
N LYS A 96 40.90 23.09 8.25
CA LYS A 96 41.89 23.99 7.65
C LYS A 96 42.24 25.14 8.59
N LEU A 97 41.23 25.77 9.19
CA LEU A 97 41.44 26.85 10.15
C LEU A 97 42.27 26.39 11.35
N GLU A 98 41.98 25.21 11.90
CA GLU A 98 42.75 24.63 13.00
C GLU A 98 44.22 24.42 12.62
N HIS A 99 44.48 23.87 11.44
CA HIS A 99 45.83 23.71 10.92
C HIS A 99 46.55 25.06 10.76
N ASP A 100 45.87 26.06 10.18
CA ASP A 100 46.43 27.40 9.98
C ASP A 100 46.75 28.08 11.33
N VAL A 101 45.90 27.91 12.34
CA VAL A 101 46.14 28.39 13.72
C VAL A 101 47.34 27.69 14.36
N CYS A 102 47.44 26.36 14.24
CA CYS A 102 48.59 25.61 14.74
C CYS A 102 49.90 26.06 14.08
N GLN A 103 49.89 26.29 12.76
CA GLN A 103 51.05 26.76 12.02
C GLN A 103 51.48 28.17 12.47
N VAL A 104 50.54 29.11 12.62
CA VAL A 104 50.85 30.45 13.13
C VAL A 104 51.39 30.39 14.56
N GLY A 105 50.82 29.53 15.41
CA GLY A 105 51.32 29.31 16.77
C GLY A 105 52.77 28.81 16.80
N GLN A 106 53.13 27.87 15.93
CA GLN A 106 54.50 27.37 15.81
C GLN A 106 55.48 28.43 15.27
N VAL A 107 55.06 29.23 14.28
CA VAL A 107 55.88 30.31 13.69
C VAL A 107 56.04 31.51 14.63
N ALA A 108 55.08 31.74 15.53
CA ALA A 108 55.16 32.79 16.55
C ALA A 108 55.96 32.38 17.81
N LEU A 109 56.19 31.08 18.04
CA LEU A 109 56.91 30.54 19.21
C LEU A 109 58.31 29.90 18.97
N PRO A 110 59.07 30.11 17.86
CA PRO A 110 60.32 29.40 17.63
C PRO A 110 61.54 30.04 18.35
N GLY A 111 61.38 30.63 19.55
CA GLY A 111 62.40 31.54 20.11
C GLY A 111 62.54 31.66 21.62
N THR A 112 62.02 30.76 22.46
CA THR A 112 62.20 30.87 23.94
C THR A 112 62.86 29.66 24.60
N VAL A 113 63.68 28.91 23.87
CA VAL A 113 64.48 27.81 24.45
C VAL A 113 65.93 27.86 23.97
N ALA A 114 66.59 28.99 24.22
CA ALA A 114 68.05 29.04 24.23
C ALA A 114 68.49 30.21 25.12
N THR A 115 68.99 29.87 26.32
CA THR A 115 70.00 30.55 27.17
C THR A 115 69.57 30.59 28.63
N SER A 116 69.98 29.55 29.37
CA SER A 116 70.27 29.65 30.81
C SER A 116 71.23 28.52 31.17
N SER A 117 72.48 28.66 30.74
CA SER A 117 73.63 28.00 31.35
C SER A 117 74.62 29.11 31.67
N GLY A 118 74.85 29.35 32.96
CA GLY A 118 75.68 30.40 33.53
C GLY A 118 75.48 30.43 35.04
#